data_AF-A0A6F8ZTT1-F1
#
_entry.id   AF-A0A6F8ZTT1-F1
#
_cell.length_a   1.000
_cell.length_b   1.000
_cell.length_c   1.000
_cell.angle_alpha   90.00
_cell.angle_beta   90.00
_cell.angle_gamma   90.00
#
_symmetry.space_group_name_H-M   'P 1'
#
loop_
_entity.id
_entity.type
_entity.pdbx_description
1 polymer ?
#
loop_
_entity_poly.entity_id
_entity_poly.type
_entity_poly.pdbx_seq_one_letter_code
_entity_poly.pdbx_strand_id
1 'polypeptide(L)' 'MNPYQMNAYAMALKAVGEIIQDYDSDKMFPALGFGATLPPDGRVSHEFPLNGNIENPYCNGIEGILEAYHESLK' A
#
# COMPACT_ATOMS: atom_id res chain seq x y z
N MET A 1 13.65 -18.28 3.37
CA MET A 1 12.43 -17.48 3.61
C MET A 1 11.30 -18.17 2.88
N ASN A 2 10.15 -18.40 3.54
CA ASN A 2 9.00 -19.02 2.89
C ASN A 2 8.38 -18.01 1.91
N PRO A 3 8.39 -18.24 0.58
CA PRO A 3 7.87 -17.29 -0.39
C PRO A 3 6.36 -17.06 -0.26
N TYR A 4 5.66 -17.91 0.50
CA TYR A 4 4.22 -17.81 0.74
C TYR A 4 3.86 -17.15 2.07
N GLN A 5 4.85 -16.82 2.91
CA GLN A 5 4.60 -16.21 4.20
C GLN A 5 4.59 -14.69 4.08
N MET A 6 3.44 -14.09 4.37
CA MET A 6 3.31 -12.63 4.48
C MET A 6 4.30 -12.08 5.50
N ASN A 7 4.97 -10.99 5.14
CA ASN A 7 5.77 -10.24 6.10
C ASN A 7 4.85 -9.53 7.12
N ALA A 8 5.44 -8.93 8.16
CA ALA A 8 4.67 -8.29 9.23
C ALA A 8 3.76 -7.15 8.72
N TYR A 9 4.18 -6.40 7.69
CA TYR A 9 3.38 -5.32 7.11
C TYR A 9 2.16 -5.85 6.36
N ALA A 10 2.37 -6.82 5.46
CA ALA A 10 1.28 -7.45 4.71
C ALA A 10 0.28 -8.15 5.65
N MET A 11 0.76 -8.79 6.71
CA MET A 11 -0.09 -9.40 7.73
C MET A 11 -0.92 -8.35 8.48
N ALA A 12 -0.32 -7.22 8.87
CA ALA A 12 -1.02 -6.15 9.57
C ALA A 12 -2.08 -5.49 8.67
N LEU A 13 -1.73 -5.19 7.42
CA LEU A 13 -2.66 -4.66 6.41
C LEU A 13 -3.87 -5.57 6.25
N LYS A 14 -3.63 -6.87 6.10
CA LYS A 14 -4.70 -7.86 5.94
C LYS A 14 -5.57 -7.99 7.19
N ALA A 15 -4.95 -8.19 8.36
CA ALA A 15 -5.68 -8.43 9.61
C ALA A 15 -6.59 -7.26 10.02
N VAL A 16 -6.13 -6.01 9.84
CA VAL A 16 -6.95 -4.82 10.12
C VAL A 16 -7.95 -4.60 8.99
N GLY A 17 -7.44 -4.62 7.76
CA GLY A 17 -8.18 -4.30 6.56
C GLY A 17 -9.38 -5.20 6.29
N GLU A 18 -9.25 -6.51 6.48
CA GLU A 18 -10.33 -7.48 6.29
C GLU A 18 -11.56 -7.16 7.14
N ILE A 19 -11.37 -6.52 8.29
CA ILE A 19 -12.46 -6.14 9.18
C ILE A 19 -12.99 -4.75 8.82
N ILE A 20 -12.10 -3.76 8.69
CA ILE A 20 -12.54 -2.36 8.53
C ILE A 20 -13.14 -2.07 7.16
N GLN A 21 -12.77 -2.84 6.12
CA GLN A 21 -13.22 -2.54 4.76
C GLN A 21 -14.72 -2.69 4.54
N ASP A 22 -15.41 -3.47 5.37
CA ASP A 22 -16.87 -3.63 5.28
C ASP A 22 -17.65 -2.46 5.87
N TYR A 23 -16.96 -1.54 6.56
CA TYR A 23 -17.52 -0.30 7.08
C TYR A 23 -17.31 0.89 6.14
N ASP A 24 -16.56 0.70 5.05
CA ASP A 24 -16.41 1.67 3.99
C ASP A 24 -17.35 1.30 2.82
N SER A 25 -18.13 2.27 2.34
CA SER A 25 -19.17 2.01 1.33
C SER A 25 -18.61 1.85 -0.08
N ASP A 26 -17.52 2.53 -0.40
CA ASP A 26 -16.87 2.45 -1.73
C ASP A 26 -15.63 1.55 -1.72
N LYS A 27 -15.12 1.21 -0.53
CA LYS A 27 -13.93 0.38 -0.31
C LYS A 27 -12.69 0.95 -0.97
N MET A 28 -12.64 2.27 -1.19
CA MET A 28 -11.48 2.96 -1.75
C MET A 28 -10.62 3.50 -0.61
N PHE A 29 -9.42 2.96 -0.47
CA PHE A 29 -8.51 3.33 0.61
C PHE A 29 -7.28 4.05 0.07
N PRO A 30 -6.97 5.27 0.53
CA PRO A 30 -5.70 5.90 0.18
C PRO A 30 -4.55 5.12 0.80
N ALA A 31 -3.58 4.72 -0.02
CA ALA A 31 -2.43 3.94 0.41
C ALA A 31 -1.14 4.71 0.18
N LEU A 32 -0.44 5.05 1.26
CA LEU A 32 0.75 5.90 1.24
C LEU A 32 1.97 5.20 1.86
N GLY A 33 3.14 5.45 1.28
CA GLY A 33 4.45 5.09 1.82
C GLY A 33 5.23 6.34 2.23
N PHE A 34 6.28 6.17 3.03
CA PHE A 34 7.17 7.25 3.45
C PHE A 34 8.60 6.75 3.67
N GLY A 35 9.57 7.67 3.62
CA GLY A 35 10.97 7.38 3.93
C GLY A 35 11.72 6.60 2.85
N ALA A 36 11.20 6.56 1.62
CA ALA A 36 11.84 5.90 0.49
C ALA A 36 12.49 6.92 -0.45
N THR A 37 13.55 6.51 -1.14
CA THR A 37 14.13 7.29 -2.23
C THR A 37 13.44 6.91 -3.52
N LEU A 38 12.74 7.84 -4.15
CA LEU A 38 11.97 7.58 -5.36
C LEU A 38 12.76 7.98 -6.62
N PRO A 39 12.76 7.14 -7.67
CA PRO A 39 13.19 7.57 -9.00
C PRO A 39 12.26 8.66 -9.56
N PRO A 40 12.73 9.52 -10.49
CA PRO A 40 14.11 9.65 -10.96
C PRO A 40 14.96 10.60 -10.10
N ASP A 41 14.34 11.38 -9.22
CA ASP A 41 14.98 12.52 -8.56
C ASP A 41 16.01 12.10 -7.49
N GLY A 42 15.95 10.85 -7.02
CA GLY A 42 16.90 10.32 -6.02
C GLY A 42 16.80 11.02 -4.67
N ARG A 43 15.69 11.75 -4.44
CA ARG A 43 15.40 12.42 -3.17
C ARG A 43 14.54 11.51 -2.30
N VAL A 44 14.75 11.60 -0.98
CA VAL A 44 13.88 10.94 0.00
C VAL A 44 12.50 11.60 -0.07
N SER A 45 11.50 10.77 -0.36
CA SER A 45 10.11 11.15 -0.21
C SER A 45 9.65 10.83 1.20
N HIS A 46 9.01 11.81 1.85
CA HIS A 46 8.39 11.65 3.17
C HIS A 46 6.94 11.20 3.09
N GLU A 47 6.35 11.21 1.89
CA GLU A 47 4.99 10.72 1.64
C GLU A 47 4.83 10.49 0.12
N PHE A 48 4.35 9.33 -0.28
CA PHE A 48 4.08 9.02 -1.67
C PHE A 48 2.97 7.99 -1.83
N PRO A 49 2.19 8.05 -2.93
CA PRO A 49 1.18 7.05 -3.24
C PRO A 49 1.81 5.69 -3.54
N LEU A 50 1.37 4.64 -2.85
CA LEU A 50 1.90 3.28 -3.10
C LEU A 50 1.55 2.77 -4.50
N ASN A 51 0.41 3.20 -5.06
CA ASN A 51 -0.02 2.86 -6.42
C ASN A 51 0.69 3.69 -7.51
N GLY A 52 1.62 4.57 -7.14
CA GLY A 52 2.36 5.44 -8.07
C GLY A 52 1.56 6.59 -8.69
N ASN A 53 0.27 6.73 -8.38
CA ASN A 53 -0.58 7.79 -8.92
C ASN A 53 -0.70 8.97 -7.93
N ILE A 54 0.00 10.06 -8.24
CA ILE A 54 0.03 11.29 -7.43
C ILE A 54 -1.34 11.98 -7.38
N GLU A 55 -2.14 11.88 -8.43
CA GLU A 55 -3.47 12.50 -8.47
C GLU A 55 -4.51 11.68 -7.73
N ASN A 56 -4.29 10.36 -7.59
CA ASN A 56 -5.24 9.46 -6.95
C ASN A 56 -4.53 8.33 -6.17
N PRO A 57 -4.30 8.50 -4.85
CA PRO A 57 -3.65 7.50 -4.01
C PRO A 57 -4.56 6.33 -3.62
N TYR A 58 -5.82 6.31 -4.08
CA TYR A 58 -6.81 5.33 -3.63
C TYR A 58 -6.62 3.97 -4.31
N CYS A 59 -6.70 2.93 -3.49
CA CYS A 59 -6.64 1.52 -3.88
C CYS A 59 -8.00 0.86 -3.62
N ASN A 60 -8.41 -0.06 -4.48
CA ASN A 60 -9.66 -0.78 -4.33
C ASN A 60 -9.51 -1.95 -3.34
N GLY A 61 -10.05 -1.78 -2.15
CA GLY A 61 -10.00 -2.76 -1.08
C GLY A 61 -8.58 -3.06 -0.59
N ILE A 62 -8.49 -4.04 0.31
CA ILE A 62 -7.21 -4.44 0.92
C ILE A 62 -6.31 -5.17 -0.06
N GLU A 63 -6.89 -5.94 -0.97
CA GLU A 63 -6.14 -6.60 -2.04
C GLU A 63 -5.43 -5.56 -2.93
N GLY A 64 -6.09 -4.44 -3.27
CA GLY A 64 -5.47 -3.35 -4.00
C GLY A 64 -4.33 -2.68 -3.23
N ILE A 65 -4.46 -2.52 -1.91
CA ILE A 65 -3.37 -2.00 -1.06
C ILE A 65 -2.18 -2.97 -1.04
N LEU A 66 -2.44 -4.28 -0.90
CA LEU A 66 -1.39 -5.30 -0.87
C LEU A 66 -0.63 -5.38 -2.21
N GLU A 67 -1.35 -5.28 -3.34
CA GLU A 67 -0.74 -5.20 -4.66
C GLU A 67 0.16 -3.96 -4.77
N ALA A 68 -0.36 -2.77 -4.47
CA ALA A 68 0.41 -1.52 -4.49
C ALA A 68 1.63 -1.56 -3.55
N TYR A 69 1.47 -2.16 -2.36
CA TYR A 69 2.58 -2.41 -1.43
C TYR A 69 3.67 -3.26 -2.08
N HIS A 70 3.31 -4.40 -2.67
CA HIS A 70 4.29 -5.28 -3.32
C HIS A 70 4.96 -4.65 -4.53
N GLU A 71 4.24 -3.82 -5.31
CA GLU A 71 4.81 -3.08 -6.42
C GLU A 71 5.79 -2.00 -5.96
N SER A 72 5.48 -1.28 -4.87
CA SER A 72 6.33 -0.22 -4.33
C SER A 72 7.69 -0.70 -3.80
N LEU A 73 7.85 -2.01 -3.59
CA LEU A 73 9.09 -2.64 -3.11
C LEU A 73 9.97 -3.22 -4.22
N LYS A 74 9.49 -3.19 -5.49
CA LYS A 74 10.26 -3.63 -6.65
C LYS A 74 11.25 -2.55 -7.08
#